data_AF-A0A9W5B762-F1
#
_entry.id   AF-A0A9W5B762-F1
#
_cell.length_a   1.000
_cell.length_b   1.000
_cell.length_c   1.000
_cell.angle_alpha   90.00
_cell.angle_beta   90.00
_cell.angle_gamma   90.00
#
_symmetry.space_group_name_H-M   'P 1'
#
loop_
_entity.id
_entity.type
_entity.pdbx_description
1 polymer ?
#
loop_
_entity_poly.entity_id
_entity_poly.type
_entity_poly.pdbx_seq_one_letter_code
_entity_poly.pdbx_strand_id
1 'polypeptide(L)'
;MAGLERKRRFLMTADRKREARERFLLGGIVVRAGLSNADRAFLLGGLLEMKRLVPGTPEHRRLCDIGELAFRAAAFDGGLERFEKAPE
;
A
#
# COMPACT_ATOMS: atom_id res chain seq x y z
N MET A 1 -19.39 25.16 -25.66
CA MET A 1 -18.01 25.15 -25.10
C MET A 1 -17.96 24.89 -23.58
N ALA A 2 -18.84 25.46 -22.74
CA ALA A 2 -18.80 25.32 -21.28
C ALA A 2 -18.99 23.89 -20.69
N GLY A 3 -19.57 22.96 -21.45
CA GLY A 3 -19.72 21.56 -21.02
C GLY A 3 -18.41 20.76 -21.10
N LEU A 4 -17.57 21.05 -22.09
CA LEU A 4 -16.31 20.36 -22.32
C LEU A 4 -15.27 20.73 -21.26
N GLU A 5 -15.21 22.01 -20.87
CA GLU A 5 -14.33 22.51 -19.81
C GLU A 5 -14.73 22.04 -18.40
N ARG A 6 -16.03 21.85 -18.14
CA ARG A 6 -16.52 21.22 -16.91
C ARG A 6 -16.13 19.75 -16.85
N LYS A 7 -16.34 19.01 -17.94
CA LYS A 7 -15.95 17.59 -18.04
C LYS A 7 -14.42 17.41 -17.89
N ARG A 8 -13.63 18.31 -18.48
CA ARG A 8 -12.15 18.29 -18.38
C ARG A 8 -11.65 18.57 -16.96
N ARG A 9 -12.25 19.53 -16.24
CA ARG A 9 -11.94 19.80 -14.82
C ARG A 9 -12.29 18.63 -13.90
N PHE A 10 -13.42 17.96 -14.14
CA PHE A 10 -13.83 16.79 -13.37
C PHE A 10 -12.87 15.61 -13.56
N LEU A 11 -12.51 15.29 -14.82
CA LEU A 11 -11.55 14.21 -15.13
C LEU A 11 -10.18 14.47 -14.49
N MET A 12 -9.65 15.69 -14.59
CA MET A 12 -8.37 16.07 -13.98
C MET A 12 -8.38 15.95 -12.46
N THR A 13 -9.50 16.25 -11.81
CA THR A 13 -9.65 16.13 -10.36
C THR A 13 -9.80 14.67 -9.94
N ALA A 14 -10.52 13.86 -10.72
CA ALA A 14 -10.68 12.43 -10.48
C ALA A 14 -9.34 11.69 -10.60
N ASP A 15 -8.52 12.05 -11.58
CA ASP A 15 -7.21 11.46 -11.82
C ASP A 15 -6.24 11.73 -10.65
N ARG A 16 -6.19 12.99 -10.19
CA ARG A 16 -5.41 13.36 -8.99
C ARG A 16 -5.84 12.61 -7.74
N LYS A 17 -7.15 12.42 -7.53
CA LYS A 17 -7.68 11.64 -6.40
C LYS A 17 -7.26 10.18 -6.49
N ARG A 18 -7.26 9.60 -7.69
CA ARG A 18 -6.81 8.23 -7.93
C ARG A 18 -5.31 8.09 -7.65
N GLU A 19 -4.48 8.97 -8.19
CA GLU A 19 -3.04 8.95 -7.93
C GLU A 19 -2.72 9.07 -6.44
N ALA A 20 -3.40 9.97 -5.73
CA ALA A 20 -3.22 10.13 -4.29
C ALA A 20 -3.60 8.86 -3.52
N ARG A 21 -4.70 8.21 -3.90
CA ARG A 21 -5.14 6.93 -3.30
C ARG A 21 -4.13 5.82 -3.56
N GLU A 22 -3.63 5.69 -4.79
CA GLU A 22 -2.63 4.68 -5.16
C GLU A 22 -1.32 4.88 -4.37
N ARG A 23 -0.81 6.11 -4.29
CA ARG A 23 0.37 6.44 -3.48
C ARG A 23 0.15 6.16 -2.00
N PHE A 24 -1.04 6.47 -1.46
CA PHE A 24 -1.39 6.19 -0.07
C PHE A 24 -1.39 4.68 0.22
N LEU A 25 -2.00 3.86 -0.65
CA LEU A 25 -2.03 2.41 -0.48
C LEU A 25 -0.62 1.81 -0.51
N LEU A 26 0.23 2.24 -1.46
CA LEU A 26 1.63 1.81 -1.53
C LEU A 26 2.42 2.22 -0.28
N GLY A 27 2.23 3.46 0.20
CA GLY A 27 2.83 3.90 1.46
C GLY A 27 2.36 3.06 2.66
N GLY A 28 1.08 2.68 2.70
CA GLY A 28 0.53 1.82 3.73
C GLY A 28 1.18 0.43 3.80
N ILE A 29 1.64 -0.12 2.68
CA ILE A 29 2.38 -1.39 2.64
C ILE A 29 3.74 -1.24 3.33
N VAL A 30 4.46 -0.16 3.05
CA VAL A 30 5.78 0.13 3.65
C VAL A 30 5.67 0.28 5.17
N VAL A 31 4.65 1.00 5.64
CA VAL A 31 4.39 1.16 7.08
C VAL A 31 4.10 -0.18 7.74
N ARG A 32 3.23 -1.00 7.13
CA ARG A 32 2.87 -2.34 7.65
C ARG A 32 4.08 -3.28 7.72
N ALA A 33 5.02 -3.16 6.79
CA ALA A 33 6.26 -3.92 6.81
C ALA A 33 7.26 -3.44 7.89
N GLY A 34 6.93 -2.40 8.67
CA GLY A 34 7.83 -1.82 9.68
C GLY A 34 8.97 -0.99 9.07
N LEU A 35 8.83 -0.55 7.82
CA LEU A 35 9.89 0.10 7.06
C LEU A 35 9.69 1.63 6.92
N SER A 36 8.88 2.24 7.78
CA SER A 36 8.58 3.68 7.73
C SER A 36 9.81 4.58 7.82
N ASN A 37 10.86 4.11 8.49
CA ASN A 37 12.12 4.84 8.67
C ASN A 37 13.23 4.35 7.73
N ALA A 38 12.93 3.42 6.81
CA ALA A 38 13.91 2.91 5.87
C ALA A 38 14.27 3.97 4.81
N ASP A 39 15.51 3.91 4.34
CA ASP A 39 15.97 4.77 3.26
C ASP A 39 15.17 4.54 1.96
N ARG A 40 14.89 5.63 1.22
CA ARG A 40 14.06 5.57 0.02
C ARG A 40 14.74 4.82 -1.13
N ALA A 41 16.06 4.95 -1.26
CA ALA A 41 16.81 4.22 -2.28
C ALA A 41 16.84 2.72 -1.96
N PHE A 42 16.97 2.35 -0.67
CA PHE A 42 16.85 0.97 -0.24
C PHE A 42 15.47 0.37 -0.60
N LEU A 43 14.38 1.07 -0.28
CA LEU A 43 13.02 0.63 -0.61
C LEU A 43 12.83 0.46 -2.13
N LEU A 44 13.25 1.46 -2.91
CA LEU A 44 13.13 1.39 -4.36
C LEU A 44 13.98 0.26 -4.96
N GLY A 45 15.20 0.06 -4.46
CA GLY A 45 16.08 -1.04 -4.87
C GLY A 45 15.44 -2.40 -4.65
N GLY A 46 14.87 -2.64 -3.46
CA GLY A 46 14.15 -3.89 -3.15
C GLY A 46 12.93 -4.12 -4.06
N LEU A 47 12.14 -3.07 -4.32
CA LEU A 47 11.00 -3.14 -5.25
C LEU A 47 11.45 -3.46 -6.69
N LEU A 48 12.59 -2.91 -7.13
CA LEU A 48 13.14 -3.19 -8.45
C LEU A 48 13.64 -4.64 -8.57
N GLU A 49 14.24 -5.20 -7.53
CA GLU A 49 14.59 -6.62 -7.51
C GLU A 49 13.34 -7.51 -7.54
N MET A 50 12.30 -7.16 -6.76
CA MET A 50 11.02 -7.88 -6.80
C MET A 50 10.35 -7.83 -8.16
N LYS A 51 10.44 -6.70 -8.88
CA LYS A 51 9.90 -6.56 -10.25
C LYS A 51 10.48 -7.58 -11.24
N ARG A 52 11.67 -8.13 -10.97
CA ARG A 52 12.34 -9.12 -11.84
C ARG A 52 11.80 -10.54 -11.63
N LEU A 53 11.02 -10.77 -10.56
CA LEU A 53 10.42 -12.06 -10.28
C LEU A 53 9.30 -12.36 -11.29
N VAL A 54 9.35 -13.56 -11.85
CA VAL A 54 8.34 -14.01 -12.81
C VAL A 54 7.08 -14.45 -12.05
N PRO A 55 5.88 -13.95 -12.41
CA PRO A 55 4.64 -14.40 -11.79
C PRO A 55 4.47 -15.92 -11.88
N GLY A 56 4.06 -16.54 -10.76
CA GLY A 56 3.81 -17.99 -10.68
C GLY A 56 5.02 -18.84 -10.29
N THR A 57 6.24 -18.28 -10.27
CA THR A 57 7.39 -19.02 -9.74
C THR A 57 7.25 -19.26 -8.23
N PRO A 58 7.96 -20.25 -7.67
CA PRO A 58 7.97 -20.50 -6.23
C PRO A 58 8.35 -19.26 -5.41
N GLU A 59 9.31 -18.46 -5.90
CA GLU A 59 9.78 -17.25 -5.22
C GLU A 59 8.70 -16.17 -5.19
N HIS A 60 8.02 -15.95 -6.32
CA HIS A 60 6.90 -15.03 -6.40
C HIS A 60 5.77 -15.47 -5.45
N ARG A 61 5.39 -16.76 -5.48
CA ARG A 61 4.35 -17.31 -4.60
C ARG A 61 4.72 -17.18 -3.12
N ARG A 62 5.96 -17.50 -2.75
CA ARG A 62 6.45 -17.33 -1.37
C ARG A 62 6.30 -15.90 -0.88
N LEU A 63 6.63 -14.90 -1.70
CA LEU A 63 6.45 -13.50 -1.32
C LEU A 63 4.97 -13.13 -1.16
N CYS A 64 4.09 -13.64 -2.02
CA CYS A 64 2.64 -13.49 -1.84
C CYS A 64 2.16 -14.09 -0.52
N ASP A 65 2.54 -15.33 -0.22
CA ASP A 65 2.11 -16.04 0.99
C ASP A 65 2.54 -15.30 2.27
N ILE A 66 3.78 -14.81 2.30
CA ILE A 66 4.29 -14.00 3.42
C ILE A 66 3.48 -12.69 3.55
N GLY A 67 3.22 -12.02 2.42
CA GLY A 67 2.43 -10.80 2.39
C GLY A 67 1.01 -11.01 2.92
N GLU A 68 0.32 -12.06 2.47
CA GLU A 68 -1.03 -12.42 2.92
C GLU A 68 -1.08 -12.71 4.43
N LEU A 69 -0.07 -13.39 4.97
CA LEU A 69 0.05 -13.61 6.41
C LEU A 69 0.21 -12.28 7.16
N ALA A 70 1.08 -11.39 6.70
CA ALA A 70 1.29 -10.07 7.33
C ALA A 70 0.03 -9.18 7.27
N PHE A 71 -0.73 -9.25 6.17
CA PHE A 71 -2.00 -8.54 6.06
C PHE A 71 -3.05 -9.09 7.03
N ARG A 72 -3.13 -10.42 7.20
CA ARG A 72 -4.03 -11.06 8.15
C ARG A 72 -3.66 -10.76 9.60
N ALA A 73 -2.38 -10.91 9.98
CA ALA A 73 -1.91 -10.68 11.34
C ALA A 73 -2.29 -9.29 11.86
N ALA A 74 -2.02 -8.24 11.08
CA ALA A 74 -2.36 -6.88 11.49
C ALA A 74 -3.87 -6.55 11.46
N ALA A 75 -4.72 -7.41 10.87
CA ALA A 75 -6.18 -7.31 11.08
C ALA A 75 -6.61 -7.81 12.47
N PHE A 76 -5.82 -8.72 13.08
CA PHE A 76 -6.04 -9.19 14.44
C PHE A 76 -5.46 -8.23 15.49
N ASP A 77 -4.28 -7.65 15.24
CA ASP A 77 -3.65 -6.70 16.17
C ASP A 77 -4.44 -5.39 16.33
N GLY A 78 -5.04 -4.88 15.25
CA GLY A 78 -5.93 -3.71 15.31
C GLY A 78 -7.23 -3.95 16.09
N GLY A 79 -7.58 -5.20 16.38
CA GLY A 79 -8.68 -5.58 17.28
C GLY A 79 -8.27 -5.62 18.75
N LEU A 80 -7.01 -5.94 19.05
CA LEU A 80 -6.51 -6.10 20.42
C LEU A 80 -6.23 -4.74 21.11
N GLU A 81 -5.73 -3.74 20.37
CA GLU A 81 -5.49 -2.39 20.91
C GLU A 81 -6.78 -1.69 21.40
N ARG A 82 -7.96 -2.16 20.96
CA ARG A 82 -9.25 -1.60 21.38
C ARG A 82 -9.71 -2.08 22.76
N PHE A 83 -9.07 -3.10 23.33
CA PHE A 83 -9.45 -3.69 24.63
C PHE A 83 -8.57 -3.24 25.80
N GLU A 84 -7.48 -2.50 25.56
CA GLU A 84 -6.55 -2.09 26.63
C GLU A 84 -6.82 -0.69 27.21
N LYS A 85 -7.83 0.04 26.68
CA LYS A 85 -8.30 1.30 27.30
C LYS A 85 -9.61 1.10 28.05
N ALA A 86 -9.54 0.49 29.23
CA ALA A 86 -10.54 0.68 30.28
C ALA A 86 -10.08 1.84 31.19
N PRO A 87 -10.93 2.84 31.49
CA PRO A 87 -10.57 3.88 32.45
C PRO A 87 -10.76 3.35 33.88
N GLU A 88 -9.76 3.58 34.74
CA GLU A 88 -9.93 3.64 36.19
C GLU A 88 -10.73 4.88 36.60
#